data_AF-A0A7K3XBU7-F1
#
_entry.id   AF-A0A7K3XBU7-F1
#
_cell.length_a   1.000
_cell.length_b   1.000
_cell.length_c   1.000
_cell.angle_alpha   90.00
_cell.angle_beta   90.00
_cell.angle_gamma   90.00
#
_symmetry.space_group_name_H-M   'P 1'
#
loop_
_entity.id
_entity.type
_entity.pdbx_description
1 polymer ?
#
loop_
_entity_poly.entity_id
_entity_poly.type
_entity_poly.pdbx_seq_one_letter_code
_entity_poly.pdbx_strand_id
1 'polypeptide(L)'
;MAANKRKEVVLSTEFQIDIKDVFGYGEETFGFNAAKTFISEIYMHIWNLDYQYLMFPEVRFITTKDKKYRNIILGSYLIIYRH
;
A
#
# COMPACT_ATOMS: atom_id res chain seq x y z
N MET A 1 24.94 5.67 -8.12
CA MET A 1 23.56 5.35 -7.68
C MET A 1 22.71 6.55 -8.00
N ALA A 2 21.75 6.44 -8.93
CA ALA A 2 20.87 7.57 -9.26
C ALA A 2 20.01 7.88 -8.04
N ALA A 3 20.08 9.12 -7.54
CA ALA A 3 19.16 9.58 -6.51
C ALA A 3 17.74 9.54 -7.11
N ASN A 4 16.90 8.60 -6.69
CA ASN A 4 15.50 8.58 -7.11
C ASN A 4 14.88 9.90 -6.64
N LYS A 5 14.38 10.69 -7.60
CA LYS A 5 13.63 11.91 -7.31
C LYS A 5 12.39 11.52 -6.50
N ARG A 6 12.18 12.17 -5.36
CA ARG A 6 10.97 11.94 -4.56
C ARG A 6 9.72 12.34 -5.35
N LYS A 7 8.68 11.50 -5.29
CA LYS A 7 7.35 11.73 -5.85
C LYS A 7 6.33 11.88 -4.73
N GLU A 8 5.35 12.74 -4.94
CA GLU A 8 4.21 12.84 -4.02
C GLU A 8 3.40 11.54 -4.05
N VAL A 9 3.02 11.06 -2.86
CA VAL A 9 2.16 9.90 -2.70
C VAL A 9 0.73 10.38 -2.48
N VAL A 10 -0.16 10.02 -3.41
CA VAL A 10 -1.58 10.35 -3.35
C VAL A 10 -2.39 9.08 -3.09
N LEU A 11 -3.32 9.15 -2.14
CA LEU A 11 -4.18 8.04 -1.75
C LEU A 11 -5.49 8.09 -2.53
N SER A 12 -5.94 6.94 -3.05
CA SER A 12 -7.23 6.86 -3.75
C SER A 12 -8.39 6.79 -2.76
N THR A 13 -9.60 7.06 -3.24
CA THR A 13 -10.83 6.94 -2.43
C THR A 13 -11.05 5.51 -1.96
N GLU A 14 -10.75 4.53 -2.83
CA GLU A 14 -10.87 3.10 -2.52
C GLU A 14 -9.93 2.72 -1.36
N PHE A 15 -8.68 3.19 -1.38
CA PHE A 15 -7.74 2.97 -0.27
C PHE A 15 -8.27 3.52 1.06
N GLN A 16 -8.92 4.68 1.06
CA GLN A 16 -9.48 5.29 2.27
C GLN A 16 -10.66 4.51 2.86
N ILE A 17 -11.36 3.72 2.02
CA ILE A 17 -12.42 2.81 2.45
C ILE A 17 -11.77 1.53 2.99
N ASP A 18 -10.89 0.90 2.20
CA ASP A 18 -10.23 -0.35 2.53
C ASP A 18 -9.49 -0.26 3.88
N ILE A 19 -8.80 0.85 4.16
CA ILE A 19 -8.03 0.99 5.41
C ILE A 19 -8.91 0.98 6.66
N LYS A 20 -10.17 1.45 6.56
CA LYS A 20 -11.14 1.43 7.66
C LYS A 20 -11.65 0.03 7.88
N ASP A 21 -11.96 -0.70 6.81
CA ASP A 21 -12.45 -2.07 6.88
C ASP A 21 -11.37 -3.02 7.41
N VAL A 22 -10.12 -2.83 6.98
CA VAL A 22 -8.95 -3.56 7.50
C VAL A 22 -8.76 -3.30 8.99
N PHE A 23 -8.88 -2.04 9.43
CA PHE A 23 -8.78 -1.71 10.85
C PHE A 23 -9.92 -2.35 11.66
N GLY A 24 -11.17 -2.21 11.20
CA GLY A 24 -12.34 -2.76 11.88
C GLY A 24 -12.26 -4.27 12.03
N TYR A 25 -11.96 -4.98 10.94
CA TYR A 25 -11.73 -6.44 11.00
C TYR A 25 -10.59 -6.80 11.95
N GLY A 26 -9.48 -6.05 11.89
CA GLY A 26 -8.32 -6.28 12.73
C GLY A 26 -8.63 -6.08 14.21
N GLU A 27 -9.44 -5.06 14.55
CA GLU A 27 -9.86 -4.77 15.91
C GLU A 27 -10.79 -5.87 16.45
N GLU A 28 -11.79 -6.27 15.66
CA GLU A 28 -12.73 -7.33 16.04
C GLU A 28 -12.04 -8.69 16.22
N THR A 29 -11.03 -9.00 15.39
CA THR A 29 -10.40 -10.32 15.37
C THR A 29 -9.18 -10.42 16.28
N PHE A 30 -8.35 -9.38 16.35
CA PHE A 30 -7.04 -9.40 17.01
C PHE A 30 -6.89 -8.35 18.12
N GLY A 31 -7.88 -7.48 18.29
CA GLY A 31 -7.87 -6.40 19.26
C GLY A 31 -7.20 -5.12 18.75
N PHE A 32 -7.59 -4.01 19.39
CA PHE A 32 -7.21 -2.64 19.00
C PHE A 32 -5.70 -2.42 18.78
N ASN A 33 -4.85 -2.91 19.70
CA ASN A 33 -3.41 -2.68 19.61
C ASN A 33 -2.79 -3.38 18.40
N ALA A 34 -3.23 -4.60 18.08
CA ALA A 34 -2.76 -5.34 16.92
C ALA A 34 -3.22 -4.65 15.63
N ALA A 35 -4.49 -4.25 15.55
CA ALA A 35 -5.06 -3.52 14.43
C ALA A 35 -4.29 -2.20 14.17
N LYS A 36 -4.09 -1.40 15.22
CA LYS A 36 -3.35 -0.13 15.13
C LYS A 36 -1.91 -0.32 14.66
N THR A 37 -1.25 -1.37 15.14
CA THR A 37 0.13 -1.70 14.73
C THR A 37 0.18 -2.05 13.25
N PHE A 38 -0.76 -2.87 12.78
CA PHE A 38 -0.84 -3.28 11.38
C PHE A 38 -1.12 -2.09 10.44
N ILE A 39 -2.04 -1.19 10.82
CA ILE A 39 -2.29 0.05 10.05
C ILE A 39 -1.03 0.92 9.99
N SER A 40 -0.27 1.01 11.09
CA SER A 40 0.97 1.78 11.13
C SER A 40 2.03 1.21 10.17
N GLU A 41 2.11 -0.12 10.05
CA GLU A 41 2.98 -0.81 9.09
C GLU A 41 2.59 -0.52 7.64
N ILE A 42 1.28 -0.55 7.33
CA ILE A 42 0.77 -0.16 6.00
C ILE A 42 1.19 1.27 5.64
N TYR A 43 0.99 2.23 6.55
CA TYR A 43 1.38 3.63 6.30
C TYR A 43 2.90 3.80 6.15
N MET A 44 3.71 3.03 6.89
CA MET A 44 5.16 3.04 6.72
C MET A 44 5.57 2.65 5.29
N HIS A 45 4.97 1.59 4.74
CA HIS A 45 5.22 1.20 3.35
C HIS A 45 4.79 2.28 2.35
N ILE A 46 3.61 2.88 2.57
CA ILE A 46 3.07 3.95 1.72
C ILE A 46 3.98 5.17 1.71
N TRP A 47 4.44 5.64 2.88
CA TRP A 47 5.28 6.83 2.96
C TRP A 47 6.64 6.64 2.30
N ASN A 48 7.19 5.42 2.34
CA ASN A 48 8.44 5.11 1.65
C ASN A 48 8.31 5.05 0.12
N LEU A 49 7.10 4.99 -0.43
CA LEU A 49 6.89 5.00 -1.89
C LEU A 49 7.33 6.32 -2.54
N ASP A 50 7.46 7.41 -1.78
CA ASP A 50 7.92 8.70 -2.31
C ASP A 50 9.30 8.56 -3.00
N TYR A 51 10.22 7.76 -2.45
CA TYR A 51 11.52 7.45 -3.07
C TYR A 51 11.67 5.99 -3.56
N GLN A 52 10.81 5.07 -3.11
CA GLN A 52 10.88 3.63 -3.46
C GLN A 52 9.85 3.18 -4.51
N TYR A 53 9.17 4.09 -5.21
CA TYR A 53 8.11 3.73 -6.18
C TYR A 53 8.56 2.74 -7.29
N LEU A 54 9.86 2.62 -7.61
CA LEU A 54 10.38 1.63 -8.57
C LEU A 54 10.94 0.35 -7.95
N MET A 55 10.91 0.22 -6.62
CA MET A 55 11.55 -0.88 -5.89
C MET A 55 10.92 -2.25 -6.19
N PHE A 56 9.59 -2.31 -6.31
CA PHE A 56 8.86 -3.55 -6.58
C PHE A 56 8.60 -3.74 -8.08
N PRO A 57 8.68 -4.94 -8.65
CA PRO A 57 8.52 -5.17 -10.09
C PRO A 57 7.11 -4.82 -10.59
N GLU A 58 6.99 -4.49 -11.88
CA GLU A 58 5.68 -4.28 -12.51
C GLU A 58 4.94 -5.60 -12.70
N VAL A 59 3.69 -5.62 -12.27
CA VAL A 59 2.76 -6.75 -12.39
C VAL A 59 1.78 -6.45 -13.51
N ARG A 60 1.73 -7.33 -14.51
CA ARG A 60 0.87 -7.18 -15.71
C ARG A 60 -0.43 -7.97 -15.64
N PHE A 61 -0.68 -8.63 -14.52
CA PHE A 61 -1.83 -9.54 -14.33
C PHE A 61 -3.11 -8.82 -13.88
N ILE A 62 -3.05 -7.53 -13.54
CA ILE A 62 -4.24 -6.74 -13.16
C ILE A 62 -4.70 -5.93 -14.37
N THR A 63 -5.89 -6.24 -14.89
CA THR A 63 -6.51 -5.56 -16.03
C THR A 63 -6.89 -4.13 -15.67
N THR A 64 -6.05 -3.19 -16.04
CA THR A 64 -6.18 -1.75 -15.75
C THR A 64 -5.87 -0.96 -17.00
N LYS A 65 -6.32 0.31 -17.09
CA LYS A 65 -6.22 1.14 -18.31
C LYS A 65 -4.80 1.16 -18.91
N ASP A 66 -3.78 1.22 -18.05
CA ASP A 66 -2.38 1.33 -18.47
C ASP A 66 -1.55 0.05 -18.24
N LYS A 67 -2.11 -0.98 -17.58
CA LYS A 67 -1.44 -2.24 -17.18
C LYS A 67 -0.10 -2.09 -16.44
N LYS A 68 0.15 -0.93 -15.84
CA LYS A 68 1.38 -0.62 -15.08
C LYS A 68 1.06 -0.45 -13.60
N TYR A 69 1.04 -1.55 -12.88
CA TYR A 69 0.82 -1.58 -11.44
C TYR A 69 1.93 -2.35 -10.76
N ARG A 70 2.19 -2.00 -9.52
CA ARG A 70 3.16 -2.65 -8.64
C ARG A 70 2.43 -3.00 -7.35
N ASN A 71 2.87 -4.05 -6.67
CA ASN A 71 2.30 -4.45 -5.41
C ASN A 71 3.37 -4.68 -4.34
N ILE A 72 3.01 -4.36 -3.11
CA ILE A 72 3.75 -4.77 -1.91
C ILE A 72 2.91 -5.85 -1.25
N ILE A 73 3.53 -7.01 -0.98
CA ILE A 73 2.89 -8.12 -0.29
C ILE A 73 3.08 -7.92 1.21
N LEU A 74 1.98 -7.84 1.95
CA LEU A 74 1.97 -7.69 3.41
C LEU A 74 1.05 -8.74 4.03
N GLY A 75 1.61 -9.90 4.36
CA GLY A 75 0.83 -11.05 4.81
C GLY A 75 -0.22 -11.45 3.78
N SER A 76 -1.50 -11.39 4.16
CA SER A 76 -2.64 -11.69 3.28
C SER A 76 -3.15 -10.48 2.48
N TYR A 77 -2.50 -9.32 2.58
CA TYR A 77 -2.90 -8.08 1.92
C TYR A 77 -1.92 -7.66 0.82
N LEU A 78 -2.42 -6.90 -0.15
CA LEU A 78 -1.65 -6.29 -1.23
C LEU A 78 -1.83 -4.78 -1.20
N ILE A 79 -0.73 -4.04 -1.09
CA ILE A 79 -0.74 -2.59 -1.35
C ILE A 79 -0.48 -2.40 -2.84
N ILE A 80 -1.50 -1.96 -3.58
CA ILE A 80 -1.43 -1.78 -5.04
C ILE A 80 -1.20 -0.31 -5.37
N TYR A 81 -0.20 -0.02 -6.21
CA TYR A 81 0.13 1.35 -6.58
C TYR A 81 0.65 1.48 -8.03
N ARG A 82 0.70 2.73 -8.52
CA ARG A 82 1.27 3.12 -9.83
C ARG A 82 2.09 4.41 -9.69
N HIS A 83 2.99 4.69 -10.64
CA HIS A 83 3.95 5.82 -10.58
C HIS A 83 3.90 6.73 -11.81
#